data_AF-A0A9N8W2B6-F1
#
_entry.id   AF-A0A9N8W2B6-F1
#
_cell.length_a   1.000
_cell.length_b   1.000
_cell.length_c   1.000
_cell.angle_alpha   90.00
_cell.angle_beta   90.00
_cell.angle_gamma   90.00
#
_symmetry.space_group_name_H-M   'P 1'
#
loop_
_entity.id
_entity.type
_entity.pdbx_description
1 polymer ?
#
loop_
_entity_poly.entity_id
_entity_poly.type
_entity_poly.pdbx_seq_one_letter_code
_entity_poly.pdbx_strand_id
1 'polypeptide(L)'
;MAQQPESPRLSLSENQATIQNHRIQREINNIRQYFQSLKGDLQTQLATLQNNYNLLQQNLTQNDLLLADIHLDLKWIPLPNMATIQEVIAVVTSLIAPILQYISQEPPKDYVNKIKQLYNCSSIVSVVAAFNDAIKTQILASKMGGKYIPPNPFNNQAVVAVNTLALFLAWLNTKYQRNNIGTQQIATQRLTQEKFMLYDTSETYKTRIKPFLL
;
A
#
# COMPACT_ATOMS: atom_id res chain seq x y z
N MET A 1 101.22 -50.79 32.08
CA MET A 1 100.40 -49.57 31.88
C MET A 1 99.17 -49.94 31.07
N ALA A 2 98.01 -49.43 31.51
CA ALA A 2 96.66 -49.47 30.91
C ALA A 2 95.91 -50.82 30.85
N GLN A 3 95.05 -51.07 31.85
CA GLN A 3 93.89 -51.95 31.73
C GLN A 3 92.88 -51.33 30.75
N GLN A 4 92.44 -52.12 29.77
CA GLN A 4 91.39 -51.77 28.83
C GLN A 4 90.04 -51.84 29.57
N PRO A 5 89.20 -50.79 29.56
CA PRO A 5 87.94 -50.81 30.30
C PRO A 5 86.96 -51.76 29.60
N GLU A 6 86.61 -52.87 30.26
CA GLU A 6 85.48 -53.71 29.87
C GLU A 6 84.22 -52.86 29.89
N SER A 7 83.64 -52.64 28.71
CA SER A 7 82.35 -51.98 28.56
C SER A 7 81.26 -52.92 29.10
N PRO A 8 80.34 -52.45 29.97
CA PRO A 8 79.30 -53.31 30.53
C PRO A 8 78.40 -53.86 29.42
N ARG A 9 78.37 -55.18 29.23
CA ARG A 9 77.38 -55.83 28.35
C ARG A 9 76.10 -56.06 29.14
N LEU A 10 75.08 -55.24 28.89
CA LEU A 10 73.72 -55.42 29.40
C LEU A 10 73.20 -56.82 29.06
N SER A 11 72.59 -57.50 30.05
CA SER A 11 71.95 -58.80 29.87
C SER A 11 70.76 -58.72 28.91
N LEU A 12 70.39 -59.84 28.27
CA LEU A 12 69.27 -59.89 27.32
C LEU A 12 67.95 -59.35 27.92
N SER A 13 67.71 -59.62 29.21
CA SER A 13 66.55 -59.12 29.96
C SER A 13 66.59 -57.60 30.17
N GLU A 14 67.75 -57.02 30.46
CA GLU A 14 67.91 -55.56 30.65
C GLU A 14 67.74 -54.79 29.33
N ASN A 15 68.19 -55.37 28.22
CA ASN A 15 67.97 -54.81 26.89
C ASN A 15 66.47 -54.82 26.50
N GLN A 16 65.75 -55.90 26.84
CA GLN A 16 64.30 -56.00 26.60
C GLN A 16 63.51 -54.99 27.43
N ALA A 17 63.84 -54.84 28.73
CA ALA A 17 63.22 -53.84 29.60
C ALA A 17 63.49 -52.41 29.11
N THR A 18 64.70 -52.14 28.62
CA THR A 18 65.08 -50.84 28.05
C THR A 18 64.25 -50.52 26.81
N ILE A 19 64.07 -51.47 25.89
CA ILE A 19 63.24 -51.28 24.68
C ILE A 19 61.77 -51.05 25.03
N GLN A 20 61.23 -51.80 25.99
CA GLN A 20 59.86 -51.61 26.47
C GLN A 20 59.65 -50.22 27.09
N ASN A 21 60.59 -49.75 27.91
CA ASN A 21 60.54 -48.41 28.49
C ASN A 21 60.55 -47.32 27.41
N HIS A 22 61.38 -47.43 26.37
CA HIS A 22 61.38 -46.47 25.27
C HIS A 22 60.05 -46.47 24.51
N ARG A 23 59.41 -47.64 24.33
CA ARG A 23 58.10 -47.75 23.69
C ARG A 23 57.01 -47.07 24.52
N ILE A 24 56.97 -47.34 25.83
CA ILE A 24 56.02 -46.72 26.76
C ILE A 24 56.19 -45.20 26.77
N GLN A 25 57.42 -44.70 26.80
CA GLN A 25 57.68 -43.26 26.78
C GLN A 25 57.21 -42.60 25.47
N ARG A 26 57.35 -43.27 24.32
CA ARG A 26 56.80 -42.78 23.05
C ARG A 26 55.27 -42.72 23.09
N GLU A 27 54.61 -43.74 23.63
CA GLU A 27 53.15 -43.76 23.76
C GLU A 27 52.66 -42.65 24.71
N ILE A 28 53.33 -42.44 25.85
CA ILE A 28 53.05 -41.33 26.77
C ILE A 28 53.18 -39.97 26.07
N ASN A 29 54.23 -39.79 25.28
CA ASN A 29 54.45 -38.54 24.54
C ASN A 29 53.38 -38.33 23.45
N ASN A 30 53.00 -39.38 22.73
CA ASN A 30 51.93 -39.33 21.73
C ASN A 30 50.58 -38.95 22.37
N ILE A 31 50.25 -39.58 23.51
CA ILE A 31 49.02 -39.27 24.27
C ILE A 31 49.05 -37.82 24.77
N ARG A 32 50.19 -37.36 25.28
CA ARG A 32 50.35 -35.96 25.71
C ARG A 32 50.12 -34.99 24.56
N GLN A 33 50.71 -35.24 23.40
CA GLN A 33 50.52 -34.40 22.21
C GLN A 33 49.07 -34.39 21.75
N TYR A 34 48.41 -35.56 21.74
CA TYR A 34 46.99 -35.68 21.41
C TYR A 34 46.12 -34.81 22.33
N PHE A 35 46.31 -34.90 23.66
CA PHE A 35 45.55 -34.08 24.60
C PHE A 35 45.85 -32.58 24.47
N GLN A 36 47.08 -32.19 24.13
CA GLN A 36 47.40 -30.78 23.88
C GLN A 36 46.72 -30.26 22.60
N SER A 37 46.69 -31.06 21.53
CA SER A 37 45.94 -30.72 20.31
C SER A 37 44.46 -30.55 20.61
N LEU A 38 43.85 -31.53 21.30
CA LEU A 38 42.43 -31.48 21.66
C LEU A 38 42.10 -30.24 22.52
N LYS A 39 42.97 -29.89 23.47
CA LYS A 39 42.83 -28.69 24.28
C LYS A 39 42.88 -27.43 23.41
N GLY A 40 43.81 -27.35 22.46
CA GLY A 40 43.91 -26.26 21.50
C GLY A 40 42.64 -26.12 20.65
N ASP A 41 42.16 -27.22 20.10
CA ASP A 41 40.94 -27.25 19.27
C ASP A 41 39.72 -26.75 20.04
N LEU A 42 39.55 -27.20 21.29
CA LEU A 42 38.47 -26.74 22.16
C LEU A 42 38.58 -25.24 22.51
N GLN A 43 39.79 -24.73 22.71
CA GLN A 43 40.01 -23.31 22.96
C GLN A 43 39.66 -22.46 21.74
N THR A 44 40.04 -22.91 20.54
CA THR A 44 39.67 -22.26 19.28
C THR A 44 38.16 -22.26 19.08
N GLN A 45 37.49 -23.40 19.30
CA GLN A 45 36.03 -23.48 19.19
C GLN A 45 35.32 -22.55 20.18
N LEU A 46 35.80 -22.46 21.42
CA LEU A 46 35.25 -21.54 22.42
C LEU A 46 35.40 -20.08 21.99
N ALA A 47 36.57 -19.69 21.48
CA ALA A 47 36.79 -18.33 20.98
C ALA A 47 35.87 -18.01 19.79
N THR A 48 35.65 -18.96 18.88
CA THR A 48 34.70 -18.80 17.77
C THR A 48 33.27 -18.61 18.27
N LEU A 49 32.82 -19.41 19.24
CA LEU A 49 31.48 -19.27 19.82
C LEU A 49 31.28 -17.92 20.51
N GLN A 50 32.29 -17.45 21.25
CA GLN A 50 32.27 -16.14 21.88
C GLN A 50 32.16 -15.01 20.85
N ASN A 51 32.95 -15.08 19.78
CA ASN A 51 32.88 -14.11 18.69
C ASN A 51 31.50 -14.11 18.01
N ASN A 52 30.94 -15.28 17.74
CA ASN A 52 29.61 -15.41 17.14
C ASN A 52 28.52 -14.84 18.05
N TYR A 53 28.61 -15.09 19.37
CA TYR A 53 27.69 -14.53 20.35
C TYR A 53 27.77 -13.00 20.37
N ASN A 54 28.97 -12.43 20.40
CA ASN A 54 29.17 -10.98 20.39
C ASN A 54 28.61 -10.34 19.11
N LEU A 55 28.79 -10.99 17.95
CA LEU A 55 28.25 -10.53 16.67
C LEU A 55 26.72 -10.54 16.66
N LEU A 56 26.09 -11.61 17.18
CA LEU A 56 24.64 -11.69 17.33
C LEU A 56 24.10 -10.56 18.24
N GLN A 57 24.78 -10.27 19.35
CA GLN A 57 24.39 -9.18 20.24
C GLN A 57 24.50 -7.81 19.58
N GLN A 58 25.57 -7.56 18.80
CA GLN A 58 25.70 -6.33 18.02
C GLN A 58 24.59 -6.20 16.98
N ASN A 59 24.29 -7.28 16.24
CA ASN A 59 23.23 -7.27 15.23
C ASN A 59 21.85 -7.01 15.85
N LEU A 60 21.54 -7.61 17.01
CA LEU A 60 20.30 -7.33 17.74
C LEU A 60 20.22 -5.86 18.16
N THR A 61 21.31 -5.30 18.71
CA THR A 61 21.37 -3.91 19.13
C THR A 61 21.23 -2.94 17.95
N GLN A 62 21.89 -3.23 16.81
CA GLN A 62 21.76 -2.45 15.59
C GLN A 62 20.34 -2.51 15.03
N ASN A 63 19.70 -3.67 15.04
CA ASN A 63 18.31 -3.81 14.64
C ASN A 63 17.36 -3.03 15.55
N ASP A 64 17.58 -3.05 16.87
CA ASP A 64 16.77 -2.28 17.83
C ASP A 64 16.93 -0.77 17.61
N LEU A 65 18.16 -0.29 17.36
CA LEU A 65 18.42 1.11 17.03
C LEU A 65 17.79 1.50 15.68
N LEU A 66 17.89 0.65 14.66
CA LEU A 66 17.29 0.87 13.34
C LEU A 66 15.76 0.87 13.41
N LEU A 67 15.15 0.00 14.23
CA LEU A 67 13.72 0.02 14.52
C LEU A 67 13.30 1.29 15.28
N ALA A 68 14.12 1.76 16.22
CA ALA A 68 13.87 3.01 16.92
C ALA A 68 13.98 4.24 16.00
N ASP A 69 14.94 4.24 15.07
CA ASP A 69 15.13 5.30 14.07
C ASP A 69 13.97 5.32 13.06
N ILE A 70 13.56 4.15 12.55
CA ILE A 70 12.35 4.02 11.74
C ILE A 70 11.10 4.47 12.50
N HIS A 71 10.99 4.15 13.79
CA HIS A 71 9.87 4.61 14.62
C HIS A 71 9.88 6.12 14.85
N LEU A 72 11.06 6.75 14.90
CA LEU A 72 11.23 8.19 15.00
C LEU A 72 10.90 8.88 13.65
N ASP A 73 11.38 8.34 12.53
CA ASP A 73 11.07 8.81 11.18
C ASP A 73 9.58 8.67 10.85
N LEU A 74 8.93 7.58 11.28
CA LEU A 74 7.48 7.42 11.22
C LEU A 74 6.70 8.36 12.14
N LYS A 75 7.32 8.91 13.19
CA LYS A 75 6.71 9.96 14.04
C LYS A 75 6.81 11.35 13.41
N TRP A 76 7.81 11.58 12.54
CA TRP A 76 7.94 12.81 11.74
C TRP A 76 7.18 12.76 10.43
N ILE A 77 6.86 11.55 9.93
CA ILE A 77 5.80 11.36 8.96
C ILE A 77 4.47 11.53 9.71
N PRO A 78 3.59 12.47 9.35
CA PRO A 78 2.26 12.51 9.95
C PRO A 78 1.58 11.15 9.70
N LEU A 79 1.30 10.39 10.77
CA LEU A 79 0.55 9.14 10.69
C LEU A 79 -0.73 9.36 9.86
N PRO A 80 -0.93 8.71 8.70
CA PRO A 80 -2.12 8.94 7.88
C PRO A 80 -3.33 8.11 8.34
N ASN A 81 -3.54 7.91 9.65
CA ASN A 81 -4.59 7.00 10.16
C ASN A 81 -5.57 7.61 11.18
N MET A 82 -5.68 8.94 11.24
CA MET A 82 -6.93 9.59 11.62
C MET A 82 -7.16 10.76 10.68
N ALA A 83 -7.36 10.48 9.38
CA ALA A 83 -7.99 11.48 8.53
C ALA A 83 -9.36 11.77 9.15
N THR A 84 -9.51 12.92 9.80
CA THR A 84 -10.81 13.35 10.29
C THR A 84 -11.76 13.45 9.10
N ILE A 85 -13.07 13.25 9.31
CA ILE A 85 -14.05 13.42 8.23
C ILE A 85 -13.90 14.80 7.54
N GLN A 86 -13.43 15.81 8.28
CA GLN A 86 -13.16 17.14 7.78
C GLN A 86 -11.98 17.18 6.79
N GLU A 87 -10.90 16.45 7.06
CA GLU A 87 -9.77 16.33 6.14
C GLU A 87 -10.17 15.58 4.87
N VAL A 88 -10.96 14.51 5.00
CA VAL A 88 -11.50 13.78 3.83
C VAL A 88 -12.39 14.70 3.00
N ILE A 89 -13.28 15.48 3.63
CA ILE A 89 -14.12 16.47 2.94
C ILE A 89 -13.25 17.53 2.27
N ALA A 90 -12.19 18.02 2.92
CA ALA A 90 -11.30 19.03 2.34
C ALA A 90 -10.58 18.50 1.08
N VAL A 91 -10.02 17.28 1.15
CA VAL A 91 -9.38 16.63 0.01
C VAL A 91 -10.37 16.42 -1.15
N VAL A 92 -11.55 15.87 -0.87
CA VAL A 92 -12.57 15.65 -1.90
C VAL A 92 -13.06 16.97 -2.49
N THR A 93 -13.26 18.00 -1.66
CA THR A 93 -13.68 19.33 -2.12
C THR A 93 -12.63 19.95 -3.05
N SER A 94 -11.35 19.82 -2.71
CA SER A 94 -10.25 20.26 -3.57
C SER A 94 -10.22 19.51 -4.90
N LEU A 95 -10.44 18.18 -4.89
CA LEU A 95 -10.45 17.35 -6.10
C LEU A 95 -11.57 17.74 -7.07
N ILE A 96 -12.75 18.10 -6.56
CA ILE A 96 -13.91 18.46 -7.38
C ILE A 96 -14.02 19.96 -7.66
N ALA A 97 -13.18 20.80 -7.06
CA ALA A 97 -13.20 22.25 -7.27
C ALA A 97 -13.13 22.65 -8.76
N PRO A 98 -12.31 22.01 -9.62
CA PRO A 98 -12.22 22.34 -11.04
C PRO A 98 -13.51 22.02 -11.84
N ILE A 99 -14.38 21.15 -11.33
CA ILE A 99 -15.66 20.85 -12.01
C ILE A 99 -16.57 22.08 -11.92
N LEU A 100 -17.07 22.58 -13.05
CA LEU A 100 -18.02 23.69 -13.04
C LEU A 100 -19.33 23.31 -12.35
N GLN A 101 -19.99 24.28 -11.72
CA GLN A 101 -21.32 24.06 -11.13
C GLN A 101 -22.31 23.52 -12.18
N TYR A 102 -23.20 22.65 -11.75
CA TYR A 102 -24.23 22.09 -12.61
C TYR A 102 -25.34 23.11 -12.87
N ILE A 103 -25.43 23.55 -14.13
CA ILE A 103 -26.43 24.48 -14.66
C ILE A 103 -27.14 23.93 -15.90
N SER A 104 -27.17 22.60 -16.09
CA SER A 104 -27.71 21.89 -17.27
C SER A 104 -26.75 21.73 -18.45
N GLN A 105 -25.44 21.86 -18.25
CA GLN A 105 -24.43 21.74 -19.31
C GLN A 105 -24.31 20.33 -19.89
N GLU A 106 -24.80 19.30 -19.18
CA GLU A 106 -24.78 17.91 -19.63
C GLU A 106 -25.87 17.07 -18.95
N PRO A 107 -26.15 15.83 -19.42
CA PRO A 107 -27.09 14.95 -18.76
C PRO A 107 -26.72 14.70 -17.28
N PRO A 108 -27.69 14.67 -16.35
CA PRO A 108 -27.43 14.50 -14.93
C PRO A 108 -26.57 13.28 -14.58
N LYS A 109 -26.76 12.16 -15.30
CA LYS A 109 -26.03 10.93 -15.05
C LYS A 109 -24.54 11.09 -15.31
N ASP A 110 -24.17 11.77 -16.38
CA ASP A 110 -22.77 11.98 -16.79
C ASP A 110 -22.06 12.90 -15.79
N TYR A 111 -22.71 14.00 -15.42
CA TYR A 111 -22.18 14.93 -14.41
C TYR A 111 -21.95 14.23 -13.06
N VAL A 112 -22.94 13.49 -12.57
CA VAL A 112 -22.86 12.75 -11.30
C VAL A 112 -21.76 11.69 -11.36
N ASN A 113 -21.60 11.00 -12.49
CA ASN A 113 -20.56 10.00 -12.67
C ASN A 113 -19.14 10.61 -12.61
N LYS A 114 -18.91 11.81 -13.16
CA LYS A 114 -17.61 12.49 -13.08
C LYS A 114 -17.21 12.77 -11.63
N ILE A 115 -18.13 13.33 -10.85
CA ILE A 115 -17.89 13.60 -9.43
C ILE A 115 -17.68 12.29 -8.65
N LYS A 116 -18.49 11.26 -8.95
CA LYS A 116 -18.36 9.92 -8.34
C LYS A 116 -16.98 9.30 -8.58
N GLN A 117 -16.46 9.40 -9.81
CA GLN A 117 -15.13 8.88 -10.13
C GLN A 117 -14.05 9.58 -9.31
N LEU A 118 -14.10 10.91 -9.17
CA LEU A 118 -13.06 11.66 -8.47
C LEU A 118 -12.90 11.30 -6.99
N TYR A 119 -14.00 11.13 -6.24
CA TYR A 119 -13.87 10.70 -4.84
C TYR A 119 -13.67 9.19 -4.70
N ASN A 120 -14.03 8.37 -5.69
CA ASN A 120 -13.77 6.92 -5.68
C ASN A 120 -12.32 6.57 -6.04
N CYS A 121 -11.55 7.46 -6.69
CA CYS A 121 -10.15 7.23 -7.04
C CYS A 121 -9.20 7.28 -5.82
N SER A 122 -9.66 7.72 -4.65
CA SER A 122 -8.82 7.84 -3.45
C SER A 122 -9.01 6.63 -2.54
N SER A 123 -7.95 5.83 -2.38
CA SER A 123 -7.88 4.71 -1.42
C SER A 123 -8.13 5.13 0.04
N ILE A 124 -8.02 6.43 0.33
CA ILE A 124 -8.26 7.04 1.64
C ILE A 124 -9.79 7.11 1.94
N VAL A 125 -10.61 7.25 0.90
CA VAL A 125 -12.05 7.51 1.03
C VAL A 125 -12.83 6.26 1.47
N SER A 126 -12.34 5.06 1.15
CA SER A 126 -12.97 3.79 1.55
C SER A 126 -12.71 3.37 3.00
N VAL A 127 -11.78 4.03 3.71
CA VAL A 127 -11.37 3.65 5.08
C VAL A 127 -12.15 4.42 6.16
N VAL A 128 -12.69 5.60 5.83
CA VAL A 128 -13.41 6.46 6.79
C VAL A 128 -14.91 6.18 6.75
N ALA A 129 -15.43 5.42 7.72
CA ALA A 129 -16.86 5.08 7.83
C ALA A 129 -17.80 6.30 7.86
N ALA A 130 -17.32 7.45 8.35
CA ALA A 130 -18.08 8.70 8.36
C ALA A 130 -18.28 9.32 6.96
N PHE A 131 -17.51 8.91 5.95
CA PHE A 131 -17.73 9.30 4.54
C PHE A 131 -18.87 8.47 3.91
N ASN A 132 -20.04 8.57 4.56
CA ASN A 132 -21.24 7.86 4.18
C ASN A 132 -21.97 8.55 3.02
N ASP A 133 -23.08 7.95 2.58
CA ASP A 133 -23.82 8.45 1.43
C ASP A 133 -24.44 9.84 1.63
N ALA A 134 -24.73 10.24 2.88
CA ALA A 134 -25.23 11.58 3.17
C ALA A 134 -24.16 12.65 2.88
N ILE A 135 -22.91 12.41 3.29
CA ILE A 135 -21.79 13.31 3.00
C ILE A 135 -21.52 13.38 1.49
N LYS A 136 -21.51 12.23 0.80
CA LYS A 136 -21.36 12.20 -0.67
C LYS A 136 -22.46 13.02 -1.37
N THR A 137 -23.69 12.94 -0.84
CA THR A 137 -24.83 13.66 -1.38
C THR A 137 -24.75 15.17 -1.11
N GLN A 138 -24.23 15.58 0.05
CA GLN A 138 -23.95 17.00 0.35
C GLN A 138 -22.86 17.58 -0.55
N ILE A 139 -21.81 16.81 -0.81
CA ILE A 139 -20.73 17.18 -1.75
C ILE A 139 -21.29 17.36 -3.17
N LEU A 140 -22.22 16.51 -3.60
CA LEU A 140 -22.91 16.68 -4.89
C LEU A 140 -23.82 17.91 -4.90
N ALA A 141 -24.56 18.13 -3.81
CA ALA A 141 -25.43 19.29 -3.65
C ALA A 141 -24.66 20.62 -3.75
N SER A 142 -23.44 20.68 -3.18
CA SER A 142 -22.60 21.89 -3.24
C SER A 142 -22.11 22.24 -4.65
N LYS A 143 -22.14 21.28 -5.58
CA LYS A 143 -21.81 21.48 -6.99
C LYS A 143 -23.00 21.87 -7.85
N MET A 144 -24.20 21.96 -7.29
CA MET A 144 -25.37 22.42 -8.03
C MET A 144 -25.39 23.95 -8.13
N GLY A 145 -25.82 24.47 -9.28
CA GLY A 145 -25.92 25.91 -9.53
C GLY A 145 -27.28 26.33 -10.08
N GLY A 146 -27.60 27.62 -9.93
CA GLY A 146 -28.82 28.24 -10.46
C GLY A 146 -30.11 27.50 -10.09
N LYS A 147 -30.91 27.12 -11.10
CA LYS A 147 -32.22 26.46 -10.92
C LYS A 147 -32.15 25.02 -10.38
N TYR A 148 -30.94 24.49 -10.24
CA TYR A 148 -30.64 23.14 -9.75
C TYR A 148 -30.11 23.13 -8.31
N ILE A 149 -29.98 24.28 -7.65
CA ILE A 149 -29.65 24.33 -6.21
C ILE A 149 -30.74 23.57 -5.43
N PRO A 150 -30.37 22.56 -4.61
CA PRO A 150 -31.33 21.81 -3.82
C PRO A 150 -32.09 22.68 -2.82
N PRO A 151 -33.37 22.39 -2.57
CA PRO A 151 -34.13 23.08 -1.52
C PRO A 151 -33.61 22.71 -0.13
N ASN A 152 -33.85 23.59 0.86
CA ASN A 152 -33.58 23.32 2.27
C ASN A 152 -34.90 23.35 3.07
N PRO A 153 -35.31 22.25 3.73
CA PRO A 153 -34.66 20.93 3.80
C PRO A 153 -34.68 20.17 2.47
N PHE A 154 -33.66 19.35 2.22
CA PHE A 154 -33.55 18.59 0.98
C PHE A 154 -34.28 17.25 1.05
N ASN A 155 -35.57 17.29 0.73
CA ASN A 155 -36.44 16.12 0.67
C ASN A 155 -36.90 15.83 -0.76
N ASN A 156 -37.19 14.57 -1.04
CA ASN A 156 -37.84 14.16 -2.27
C ASN A 156 -39.36 14.45 -2.20
N GLN A 157 -40.08 14.09 -3.25
CA GLN A 157 -41.54 14.31 -3.34
C GLN A 157 -42.34 13.56 -2.28
N ALA A 158 -41.80 12.48 -1.71
CA ALA A 158 -42.42 11.69 -0.64
C ALA A 158 -41.99 12.18 0.76
N VAL A 159 -41.40 13.37 0.88
CA VAL A 159 -40.90 13.94 2.14
C VAL A 159 -39.79 13.10 2.78
N VAL A 160 -39.10 12.28 1.99
CA VAL A 160 -37.94 11.49 2.42
C VAL A 160 -36.66 12.29 2.14
N ALA A 161 -35.76 12.35 3.12
CA ALA A 161 -34.47 13.01 2.97
C ALA A 161 -33.68 12.43 1.79
N VAL A 162 -33.18 13.31 0.91
CA VAL A 162 -32.33 12.92 -0.22
C VAL A 162 -30.89 12.77 0.28
N ASN A 163 -30.57 11.60 0.84
CA ASN A 163 -29.28 11.30 1.46
C ASN A 163 -28.50 10.18 0.75
N THR A 164 -28.97 9.73 -0.40
CA THR A 164 -28.28 8.73 -1.22
C THR A 164 -28.11 9.23 -2.66
N LEU A 165 -27.07 8.72 -3.32
CA LEU A 165 -26.77 9.06 -4.72
C LEU A 165 -27.93 8.73 -5.66
N ALA A 166 -28.63 7.62 -5.40
CA ALA A 166 -29.76 7.18 -6.21
C ALA A 166 -30.93 8.17 -6.11
N LEU A 167 -31.28 8.58 -4.88
CA LEU A 167 -32.33 9.57 -4.65
C LEU A 167 -31.96 10.94 -5.24
N PHE A 168 -30.69 11.34 -5.10
CA PHE A 168 -30.19 12.59 -5.67
C PHE A 168 -30.30 12.60 -7.19
N LEU A 169 -29.85 11.53 -7.84
CA LEU A 169 -29.90 11.40 -9.30
C LEU A 169 -31.35 11.38 -9.81
N ALA A 170 -32.26 10.70 -9.12
CA ALA A 170 -33.68 10.70 -9.47
C ALA A 170 -34.30 12.11 -9.37
N TRP A 171 -33.98 12.84 -8.30
CA TRP A 171 -34.39 14.24 -8.15
C TRP A 171 -33.82 15.13 -9.26
N LEU A 172 -32.51 15.03 -9.53
CA LEU A 172 -31.84 15.84 -10.53
C LEU A 172 -32.37 15.56 -11.93
N ASN A 173 -32.63 14.29 -12.27
CA ASN A 173 -33.29 13.90 -13.52
C ASN A 173 -34.67 14.55 -13.67
N THR A 174 -35.49 14.48 -12.62
CA THR A 174 -36.83 15.09 -12.63
C THR A 174 -36.74 16.60 -12.83
N LYS A 175 -35.79 17.26 -12.17
CA LYS A 175 -35.52 18.70 -12.31
C LYS A 175 -35.03 19.04 -13.71
N TYR A 176 -34.04 18.30 -14.22
CA TYR A 176 -33.49 18.47 -15.55
C TYR A 176 -34.55 18.34 -16.64
N GLN A 177 -35.36 17.27 -16.57
CA GLN A 177 -36.48 17.07 -17.49
C GLN A 177 -37.44 18.25 -17.42
N ARG A 178 -37.97 18.59 -16.23
CA ARG A 178 -38.91 19.71 -16.03
C ARG A 178 -38.36 21.03 -16.59
N ASN A 179 -37.08 21.28 -16.37
CA ASN A 179 -36.44 22.53 -16.74
C ASN A 179 -35.98 22.60 -18.19
N ASN A 180 -35.99 21.47 -18.90
CA ASN A 180 -35.63 21.38 -20.31
C ASN A 180 -36.80 20.97 -21.21
N ILE A 181 -38.03 20.73 -20.68
CA ILE A 181 -39.21 20.35 -21.47
C ILE A 181 -39.41 21.25 -22.70
N GLY A 182 -39.27 22.57 -22.57
CA GLY A 182 -39.39 23.49 -23.71
C GLY A 182 -38.31 23.24 -24.77
N THR A 183 -37.07 22.99 -24.36
CA THR A 183 -35.99 22.58 -25.26
C THR A 183 -36.27 21.21 -25.89
N GLN A 184 -36.84 20.26 -25.14
CA GLN A 184 -37.22 18.93 -25.66
C GLN A 184 -38.36 19.02 -26.67
N GLN A 185 -39.37 19.86 -26.42
CA GLN A 185 -40.45 20.12 -27.36
C GLN A 185 -39.93 20.77 -28.64
N ILE A 186 -39.05 21.76 -28.54
CA ILE A 186 -38.42 22.40 -29.71
C ILE A 186 -37.55 21.41 -30.49
N ALA A 187 -36.73 20.61 -29.81
CA ALA A 187 -35.90 19.59 -30.44
C ALA A 187 -36.75 18.53 -31.14
N THR A 188 -37.83 18.07 -30.50
CA THR A 188 -38.79 17.11 -31.09
C THR A 188 -39.49 17.72 -32.30
N GLN A 189 -39.92 18.98 -32.22
CA GLN A 189 -40.54 19.69 -33.33
C GLN A 189 -39.55 19.83 -34.51
N ARG A 190 -38.30 20.20 -34.24
CA ARG A 190 -37.23 20.28 -35.24
C ARG A 190 -36.94 18.92 -35.87
N LEU A 191 -36.81 17.85 -35.08
CA LEU A 191 -36.62 16.48 -35.58
C LEU A 191 -37.78 16.02 -36.47
N THR A 192 -39.01 16.40 -36.12
CA THR A 192 -40.22 16.05 -36.92
C THR A 192 -40.26 16.82 -38.24
N GLN A 193 -39.69 18.02 -38.27
CA GLN A 193 -39.58 18.85 -39.48
C GLN A 193 -38.36 18.48 -40.35
N GLU A 194 -37.36 17.84 -39.76
CA GLU A 194 -36.13 17.47 -40.45
C GLU A 194 -36.36 16.32 -41.42
N LYS A 195 -35.85 16.47 -42.65
CA LYS A 195 -35.96 15.47 -43.71
C LYS A 195 -34.59 15.13 -44.26
N PHE A 196 -34.44 13.88 -44.69
CA PHE A 196 -33.29 13.46 -45.50
C PHE A 196 -33.43 14.08 -46.90
N MET A 197 -32.43 14.82 -47.34
CA MET A 197 -32.40 15.52 -48.62
C MET A 197 -31.67 14.69 -49.68
N LEU A 198 -31.91 14.98 -50.96
CA LEU A 198 -31.30 14.25 -52.09
C LEU A 198 -29.76 14.34 -52.14
N TYR A 199 -29.18 15.37 -51.54
CA TYR A 199 -27.73 15.58 -51.44
C TYR A 199 -27.13 15.10 -50.12
N ASP A 200 -27.91 14.45 -49.26
CA ASP A 200 -27.40 13.94 -48.00
C ASP A 200 -26.65 12.62 -48.15
N THR A 201 -25.58 12.52 -47.36
CA THR A 201 -24.97 11.26 -46.97
C THR A 201 -25.43 10.90 -45.55
N SER A 202 -25.26 9.63 -45.16
CA SER A 202 -25.54 9.18 -43.80
C SER A 202 -24.87 10.06 -42.73
N GLU A 203 -23.62 10.47 -42.95
CA GLU A 203 -22.88 11.30 -42.00
C GLU A 203 -23.33 12.77 -41.98
N THR A 204 -23.68 13.36 -43.13
CA THR A 204 -24.17 14.76 -43.15
C THR A 204 -25.53 14.86 -42.47
N TYR A 205 -26.43 13.89 -42.70
CA TYR A 205 -27.73 13.85 -42.03
C TYR A 205 -27.57 13.63 -40.52
N LYS A 206 -26.75 12.64 -40.11
CA LYS A 206 -26.44 12.39 -38.68
C LYS A 206 -25.89 13.63 -37.99
N THR A 207 -25.00 14.36 -38.66
CA THR A 207 -24.43 15.61 -38.15
C THR A 207 -25.49 16.68 -37.93
N ARG A 208 -26.50 16.80 -38.81
CA ARG A 208 -27.59 17.76 -38.64
C ARG A 208 -28.59 17.42 -37.55
N ILE A 209 -28.91 16.14 -37.35
CA ILE A 209 -29.86 15.74 -36.31
C ILE A 209 -29.23 15.65 -34.91
N LYS A 210 -27.91 15.42 -34.83
CA LYS A 210 -27.16 15.22 -33.57
C LYS A 210 -27.41 16.30 -32.49
N PRO A 211 -27.51 17.60 -32.81
CA PRO A 211 -27.80 18.65 -31.82
C PRO A 211 -29.18 18.55 -31.17
N PHE A 212 -30.12 17.82 -31.79
CA PHE A 212 -31.49 17.68 -31.32
C PHE A 212 -31.77 16.32 -30.66
N LEU A 213 -30.79 15.40 -30.70
CA LEU A 213 -30.83 14.14 -29.96
C LEU A 213 -30.44 14.43 -28.51
N LEU A 214 -31.46 14.61 -27.68
CA LEU A 214 -31.35 14.90 -26.24
C LEU A 214 -31.07 13.67 -25.40
#